data_AF-A0A1M6PMW9-F1
#
_entry.id   AF-A0A1M6PMW9-F1
#
_cell.length_a   1.000
_cell.length_b   1.000
_cell.length_c   1.000
_cell.angle_alpha   90.00
_cell.angle_beta   90.00
_cell.angle_gamma   90.00
#
_symmetry.space_group_name_H-M   'P 1'
#
loop_
_entity.id
_entity.type
_entity.pdbx_description
1 polymer ?
#
loop_
_entity_poly.entity_id
_entity_poly.type
_entity_poly.pdbx_seq_one_letter_code
_entity_poly.pdbx_strand_id
1 'polypeptide(L)'
;MKLQEAYAAERNAAGGWTIIGYTAPTSNNFTYSGSGITAGATVELTSLNGTLGWQAENTVALNDCSTGNCKWQVQLANGTKGGQISYSTCLSTDAKPLTANFEAIGASATPCSLK
;
A
#
# COMPACT_ATOMS: atom_id res chain seq x y z
N MET A 1 -8.09 -2.99 3.99
CA MET A 1 -8.72 -3.76 2.89
C MET A 1 -9.57 -4.87 3.47
N LYS A 2 -10.90 -4.83 3.37
CA LYS A 2 -11.76 -5.88 3.97
C LYS A 2 -11.72 -7.22 3.21
N LEU A 3 -11.60 -7.19 1.88
CA LEU A 3 -11.50 -8.41 1.06
C LEU A 3 -10.19 -9.16 1.29
N GLN A 4 -9.09 -8.45 1.49
CA GLN A 4 -7.81 -9.06 1.84
C GLN A 4 -7.86 -9.74 3.22
N GLU A 5 -8.49 -9.10 4.22
CA GLU A 5 -8.68 -9.73 5.54
C GLU A 5 -9.55 -10.98 5.45
N ALA A 6 -10.63 -10.95 4.67
CA ALA A 6 -11.48 -12.12 4.46
C ALA A 6 -10.69 -13.27 3.82
N TYR A 7 -9.92 -12.98 2.76
CA TYR A 7 -9.07 -13.97 2.10
C TYR A 7 -8.00 -14.53 3.05
N ALA A 8 -7.38 -13.68 3.88
CA ALA A 8 -6.40 -14.09 4.89
C ALA A 8 -7.02 -14.99 5.97
N ALA A 9 -8.22 -14.67 6.45
CA ALA A 9 -8.94 -15.48 7.42
C ALA A 9 -9.34 -16.86 6.86
N GLU A 10 -9.70 -16.93 5.57
CA GLU A 10 -10.14 -18.18 4.92
C GLU A 10 -8.97 -19.06 4.45
N ARG A 11 -7.89 -18.45 3.95
CA ARG A 11 -6.82 -19.16 3.24
C ARG A 11 -5.48 -19.13 3.96
N ASN A 12 -5.38 -18.42 5.08
CA ASN A 12 -4.12 -18.18 5.79
C ASN A 12 -3.01 -17.65 4.86
N ALA A 13 -3.41 -16.82 3.88
CA ALA A 13 -2.54 -16.25 2.86
C ALA A 13 -3.01 -14.85 2.45
N ALA A 14 -2.11 -14.05 1.90
CA ALA A 14 -2.44 -12.86 1.15
C ALA A 14 -2.65 -13.21 -0.33
N GLY A 15 -3.62 -12.57 -0.98
CA GLY A 15 -3.90 -12.74 -2.41
C GLY A 15 -3.58 -11.47 -3.21
N GLY A 16 -3.29 -11.67 -4.49
CA GLY A 16 -3.32 -10.61 -5.49
C GLY A 16 -4.76 -10.20 -5.80
N TRP A 17 -4.94 -9.07 -6.48
CA TRP A 17 -6.25 -8.46 -6.72
C TRP A 17 -7.30 -9.41 -7.29
N THR A 18 -6.97 -10.15 -8.35
CA THR A 18 -7.93 -11.03 -9.02
C THR A 18 -8.38 -12.16 -8.10
N ILE A 19 -7.47 -12.72 -7.30
CA ILE A 19 -7.78 -13.81 -6.37
C ILE A 19 -8.67 -13.35 -5.22
N ILE A 20 -8.45 -12.13 -4.70
CA ILE A 20 -9.29 -11.58 -3.61
C ILE A 20 -10.59 -10.94 -4.11
N GLY A 21 -10.92 -11.11 -5.39
CA GLY A 21 -12.13 -10.57 -6.00
C GLY A 21 -12.11 -9.06 -6.22
N TYR A 22 -10.92 -8.45 -6.25
CA TYR A 22 -10.75 -7.03 -6.56
C TYR A 22 -10.35 -6.82 -8.02
N THR A 23 -10.93 -5.80 -8.65
CA THR A 23 -10.52 -5.36 -9.98
C THR A 23 -9.80 -4.02 -9.85
N ALA A 24 -8.61 -3.91 -10.41
CA ALA A 24 -7.87 -2.66 -10.44
C ALA A 24 -8.70 -1.57 -11.13
N PRO A 25 -8.76 -0.33 -10.61
CA PRO A 25 -9.38 0.77 -11.33
C PRO A 25 -8.69 0.98 -12.68
N THR A 26 -9.45 1.37 -13.69
CA THR A 26 -8.88 1.93 -14.92
C THR A 26 -8.65 3.43 -14.72
N SER A 27 -7.48 3.94 -15.11
CA SER A 27 -7.12 5.34 -14.95
C SER A 27 -6.26 5.82 -16.10
N ASN A 28 -6.41 7.09 -16.48
CA ASN A 28 -5.54 7.76 -17.45
C ASN A 28 -4.24 8.28 -16.81
N ASN A 29 -4.22 8.40 -15.49
CA ASN A 29 -3.13 9.02 -14.74
C ASN A 29 -2.31 8.03 -13.93
N PHE A 30 -2.81 6.80 -13.74
CA PHE A 30 -2.18 5.80 -12.90
C PHE A 30 -2.20 4.42 -13.54
N THR A 31 -1.09 3.72 -13.41
CA THR A 31 -1.02 2.27 -13.57
C THR A 31 -1.08 1.62 -12.19
N TYR A 32 -1.98 0.65 -12.06
CA TYR A 32 -2.22 -0.09 -10.83
C TYR A 32 -1.61 -1.49 -10.94
N SER A 33 -0.81 -1.92 -9.97
CA SER A 33 -0.20 -3.26 -9.95
C SER A 33 0.05 -3.79 -8.54
N GLY A 34 0.22 -5.11 -8.42
CA GLY A 34 0.83 -5.74 -7.25
C GLY A 34 2.14 -6.38 -7.66
N SER A 35 3.28 -5.80 -7.28
CA SER A 35 4.58 -6.31 -7.72
C SER A 35 5.14 -7.41 -6.82
N GLY A 36 4.80 -7.40 -5.52
CA GLY A 36 5.16 -8.47 -4.57
C GLY A 36 4.12 -9.58 -4.47
N ILE A 37 2.85 -9.28 -4.81
CA ILE A 37 1.79 -10.28 -4.99
C ILE A 37 1.08 -9.95 -6.31
N THR A 38 1.47 -10.65 -7.37
CA THR A 38 0.88 -10.45 -8.69
C THR A 38 -0.61 -10.82 -8.69
N ALA A 39 -1.39 -10.26 -9.62
CA ALA A 39 -2.85 -10.27 -9.57
C ALA A 39 -3.48 -11.67 -9.37
N GLY A 40 -2.89 -12.72 -9.96
CA GLY A 40 -3.32 -14.10 -9.85
C GLY A 40 -2.50 -14.97 -8.89
N ALA A 41 -1.71 -14.36 -8.00
CA ALA A 41 -0.83 -15.08 -7.08
C ALA A 41 -1.32 -14.99 -5.62
N THR A 42 -0.78 -15.88 -4.79
CA THR A 42 -0.98 -15.89 -3.35
C THR A 42 0.36 -16.07 -2.64
N VAL A 43 0.45 -15.54 -1.42
CA VAL A 43 1.65 -15.58 -0.58
C VAL A 43 1.22 -15.93 0.83
N GLU A 44 1.88 -16.90 1.47
CA GLU A 44 1.54 -17.32 2.84
C GLU A 44 1.73 -16.18 3.83
N LEU A 45 0.83 -16.04 4.82
CA LEU A 45 0.89 -14.94 5.80
C LEU A 45 2.22 -14.88 6.54
N THR A 46 2.78 -16.03 6.91
CA THR A 46 4.07 -16.16 7.61
C THR A 46 5.26 -15.66 6.79
N SER A 47 5.13 -15.60 5.46
CA SER A 47 6.16 -15.09 4.56
C SER A 47 6.03 -13.58 4.26
N LEU A 48 4.96 -12.93 4.75
CA LEU A 48 4.76 -11.49 4.56
C LEU A 48 5.66 -10.69 5.50
N ASN A 49 6.59 -9.95 4.91
CA ASN A 49 7.50 -9.08 5.65
C ASN A 49 7.74 -7.77 4.86
N GLY A 50 6.76 -6.88 4.90
CA GLY A 50 6.78 -5.65 4.09
C GLY A 50 6.59 -5.92 2.59
N THR A 51 5.97 -7.05 2.24
CA THR A 51 5.75 -7.47 0.86
C THR A 51 4.83 -6.47 0.16
N LEU A 52 5.24 -5.96 -1.00
CA LEU A 52 4.45 -5.01 -1.77
C LEU A 52 3.18 -5.68 -2.32
N GLY A 53 2.05 -5.41 -1.69
CA GLY A 53 0.76 -5.92 -2.15
C GLY A 53 0.23 -5.09 -3.30
N TRP A 54 0.20 -3.76 -3.13
CA TRP A 54 -0.48 -2.86 -4.06
C TRP A 54 0.31 -1.59 -4.34
N GLN A 55 0.29 -1.16 -5.59
CA GLN A 55 0.96 0.04 -6.07
C GLN A 55 0.06 0.78 -7.05
N ALA A 56 0.06 2.10 -6.94
CA ALA A 56 -0.28 3.02 -8.02
C ALA A 56 0.98 3.76 -8.46
N GLU A 57 1.21 3.84 -9.77
CA GLU A 57 2.33 4.58 -10.38
C GLU A 57 1.78 5.60 -11.37
N ASN A 58 2.28 6.83 -11.35
CA ASN A 58 1.76 7.88 -12.21
C ASN A 58 2.22 7.68 -13.67
N THR A 59 1.30 7.80 -14.62
CA THR A 59 1.56 7.75 -16.07
C THR A 59 1.61 9.14 -16.72
N VAL A 60 1.31 10.17 -15.94
CA VAL A 60 1.39 11.57 -16.32
C VAL A 60 2.12 12.35 -15.22
N ALA A 61 2.64 13.53 -15.54
CA ALA A 61 3.21 14.41 -14.53
C ALA A 61 2.12 14.90 -13.55
N LEU A 62 2.41 14.83 -12.26
CA LEU A 62 1.51 15.22 -11.16
C LEU A 62 2.28 16.07 -10.14
N ASN A 63 2.13 17.39 -10.18
CA ASN A 63 2.87 18.32 -9.31
C ASN A 63 4.39 18.04 -9.38
N ASP A 64 5.00 17.65 -8.26
CA ASP A 64 6.42 17.34 -8.12
C ASP A 64 6.80 15.94 -8.68
N CYS A 65 5.81 15.13 -9.04
CA CYS A 65 6.02 13.85 -9.69
C CYS A 65 6.13 13.98 -11.20
N SER A 66 7.32 13.78 -11.74
CA SER A 66 7.48 13.53 -13.18
C SER A 66 6.86 12.18 -13.58
N THR A 67 6.44 12.05 -14.84
CA THR A 67 5.83 10.83 -15.38
C THR A 67 6.66 9.57 -15.05
N GLY A 68 6.03 8.56 -14.44
CA GLY A 68 6.66 7.28 -14.09
C GLY A 68 7.55 7.30 -12.85
N ASN A 69 7.73 8.45 -12.19
CA ASN A 69 8.68 8.56 -11.07
C ASN A 69 8.06 8.42 -9.69
N CYS A 70 6.73 8.51 -9.57
CA CYS A 70 6.06 8.43 -8.29
C CYS A 70 5.24 7.17 -8.09
N LYS A 71 5.35 6.61 -6.89
CA LYS A 71 4.70 5.37 -6.47
C LYS A 71 4.02 5.56 -5.14
N TRP A 72 2.73 5.19 -5.09
CA TRP A 72 1.93 5.06 -3.88
C TRP A 72 1.73 3.59 -3.61
N GLN A 73 2.33 3.10 -2.54
CA GLN A 73 2.45 1.67 -2.28
C GLN A 73 1.83 1.31 -0.94
N VAL A 74 1.30 0.09 -0.88
CA VAL A 74 0.84 -0.55 0.34
C VAL A 74 1.57 -1.87 0.48
N GLN A 75 2.31 -1.99 1.56
CA GLN A 75 3.02 -3.19 1.94
C GLN A 75 2.22 -3.98 2.97
N LEU A 76 2.36 -5.31 2.91
CA LEU A 76 1.70 -6.27 3.74
C LEU A 76 2.74 -6.99 4.58
N ALA A 77 2.46 -7.13 5.86
CA ALA A 77 3.24 -7.95 6.78
C ALA A 77 2.30 -8.87 7.56
N ASN A 78 2.85 -9.94 8.13
CA ASN A 78 2.07 -10.81 9.00
C ASN A 78 1.51 -10.00 10.18
N GLY A 79 0.26 -10.27 10.55
CA GLY A 79 -0.37 -9.69 11.74
C GLY A 79 0.17 -10.31 13.03
N THR A 80 -0.19 -9.70 14.16
CA THR A 80 0.14 -10.22 15.50
C THR A 80 -0.82 -11.30 15.97
N LYS A 81 -1.91 -11.53 15.23
CA LYS A 81 -2.93 -12.55 15.48
C LYS A 81 -3.07 -13.44 14.24
N GLY A 82 -3.44 -14.71 14.45
CA GLY A 82 -3.65 -15.66 13.35
C GLY A 82 -4.69 -15.13 12.35
N GLY A 83 -4.37 -15.19 11.06
CA GLY A 83 -5.26 -14.73 9.98
C GLY A 83 -5.30 -13.21 9.76
N GLN A 84 -4.53 -12.41 10.52
CA GLN A 84 -4.49 -10.95 10.37
C GLN A 84 -3.37 -10.52 9.42
N ILE A 85 -3.60 -9.45 8.65
CA ILE A 85 -2.54 -8.75 7.91
C ILE A 85 -2.31 -7.36 8.53
N SER A 86 -1.04 -6.97 8.64
CA SER A 86 -0.62 -5.61 8.94
C SER A 86 -0.35 -4.86 7.65
N TYR A 87 -0.78 -3.60 7.57
CA TYR A 87 -0.58 -2.75 6.40
C TYR A 87 0.30 -1.56 6.74
N SER A 88 1.25 -1.26 5.87
CA SER A 88 2.02 -0.01 5.89
C SER A 88 1.94 0.66 4.53
N THR A 89 2.07 1.98 4.53
CA THR A 89 2.15 2.76 3.28
C THR A 89 3.60 3.12 3.00
N CYS A 90 3.97 3.10 1.74
CA CYS A 90 5.27 3.55 1.26
C CYS A 90 5.05 4.50 0.08
N LEU A 91 5.69 5.66 0.14
CA LEU A 91 5.57 6.70 -0.86
C LEU A 91 6.96 7.01 -1.39
N SER A 92 7.09 7.22 -2.70
CA SER A 92 8.25 7.95 -3.22
C SER A 92 8.27 9.37 -2.62
N THR A 93 9.45 9.98 -2.53
CA THR A 93 9.64 11.29 -1.90
C THR A 93 8.68 12.35 -2.45
N ASP A 94 8.53 12.41 -3.77
CA ASP A 94 7.71 13.42 -4.45
C ASP A 94 6.22 13.06 -4.49
N ALA A 95 5.84 11.84 -4.05
CA ALA A 95 4.46 11.37 -3.97
C ALA A 95 3.77 11.75 -2.65
N LYS A 96 4.47 12.47 -1.75
CA LYS A 96 3.94 12.85 -0.44
C LYS A 96 2.74 13.78 -0.58
N PRO A 97 1.78 13.71 0.37
CA PRO A 97 0.64 14.61 0.36
C PRO A 97 1.10 16.08 0.45
N LEU A 98 0.67 16.89 -0.51
CA LEU A 98 0.92 18.34 -0.50
C LEU A 98 -0.10 19.11 0.35
N THR A 99 -1.16 18.45 0.81
CA THR A 99 -2.08 19.04 1.78
C THR A 99 -1.31 19.31 3.07
N ALA A 100 -1.31 20.58 3.49
CA ALA A 100 -0.72 20.99 4.75
C ALA A 100 -1.25 20.11 5.89
N ASN A 101 -0.33 19.45 6.58
CA ASN A 101 -0.59 18.67 7.78
C ASN A 101 0.36 19.15 8.87
N PHE A 102 0.07 18.81 10.13
CA PHE A 102 0.88 19.26 11.27
C PHE A 102 2.30 18.68 11.27
N GLU A 103 2.60 17.66 10.47
CA GLU A 103 3.96 17.15 10.25
C GLU A 103 4.73 18.02 9.22
N ALA A 104 4.02 18.68 8.32
CA ALA A 104 4.56 19.55 7.28
C ALA A 104 4.63 21.04 7.68
N ILE A 105 3.98 21.43 8.78
CA ILE A 105 4.07 22.78 9.35
C ILE A 105 5.11 22.79 10.48
N GLY A 106 6.32 23.24 10.16
CA GLY A 106 7.35 23.64 11.12
C GLY A 106 8.40 22.56 11.42
N ALA A 107 9.67 22.90 11.18
CA ALA A 107 10.79 22.11 11.70
C ALA A 107 10.66 21.98 13.23
N SER A 108 10.79 20.74 13.72
CA SER A 108 10.90 20.38 15.13
C SER A 108 9.63 20.52 15.98
N ALA A 109 8.52 19.89 15.58
CA ALA A 109 7.47 19.56 16.54
C ALA A 109 7.95 18.41 17.44
N THR A 110 8.30 18.71 18.69
CA THR A 110 8.47 17.71 19.75
C THR A 110 7.14 16.97 19.88
N PRO A 111 7.08 15.64 19.67
CA PRO A 111 5.83 14.90 19.83
C PRO A 111 5.34 15.05 21.27
N CYS A 112 4.08 15.47 21.45
CA CYS A 112 3.45 15.50 22.76
C CYS A 112 3.43 14.08 23.34
N SER A 113 4.02 13.91 24.52
CA SER A 113 3.81 12.72 25.33
C SER A 113 2.40 12.78 25.92
N LEU A 114 1.51 11.92 25.40
CA LEU A 114 0.21 11.68 26.00
C LEU A 114 0.44 11.07 27.40
N LYS A 115 -0.19 11.66 28.42
CA LYS A 115 -0.29 11.12 29.78
C LYS A 115 -1.38 10.06 29.85
#